data_AF-A0A973D9L0-F1
#
_entry.id   AF-A0A973D9L0-F1
#
_cell.length_a   1.000
_cell.length_b   1.000
_cell.length_c   1.000
_cell.angle_alpha   90.00
_cell.angle_beta   90.00
_cell.angle_gamma   90.00
#
_symmetry.space_group_name_H-M   'P 1'
#
loop_
_entity.id
_entity.type
_entity.pdbx_description
1 polymer ?
#
loop_
_entity_poly.entity_id
_entity_poly.type
_entity_poly.pdbx_seq_one_letter_code
_entity_poly.pdbx_strand_id
1 'polypeptide(L)'
;MRLYKVIHRAPFRVAKITKKRQTLRFKRAMVALKIALAQEKQETKEMLHIYRRYTQGQATKEELHTANEQFLDILKGLGLGVFAVLPFAPVTIPLVVKLGQWVGVDVLPSSFSINKSIKEIDQQVEKEEKEKQNKD
;
A
#
# COMPACT_ATOMS: atom_id res chain seq x y z
N MET A 1 22.01 2.28 -49.45
CA MET A 1 22.07 1.68 -48.09
C MET A 1 21.10 2.42 -47.15
N ARG A 2 20.11 1.73 -46.54
CA ARG A 2 19.09 2.33 -45.61
C ARG A 2 19.18 1.75 -44.19
N LEU A 3 20.39 1.49 -43.69
CA LEU A 3 20.60 0.80 -42.40
C LEU A 3 20.24 1.67 -41.17
N TYR A 4 20.39 2.99 -41.27
CA TYR A 4 20.08 3.97 -40.22
C TYR A 4 18.61 3.99 -39.77
N LYS A 5 17.67 3.54 -40.64
CA LYS A 5 16.24 3.50 -40.31
C LYS A 5 15.86 2.40 -39.31
N VAL A 6 16.74 1.44 -39.03
CA VAL A 6 16.43 0.29 -38.16
C VAL A 6 17.09 0.42 -36.78
N ILE A 7 18.21 1.15 -36.70
CA ILE A 7 19.01 1.32 -35.47
C ILE A 7 18.21 2.04 -34.38
N HIS A 8 17.38 3.03 -34.74
CA HIS A 8 16.51 3.72 -33.78
C HIS A 8 15.25 2.92 -33.42
N ARG A 9 14.81 1.97 -34.26
CA ARG A 9 13.58 1.18 -33.99
C ARG A 9 13.79 0.15 -32.87
N ALA A 10 14.99 -0.42 -32.77
CA ALA A 10 15.36 -1.35 -31.71
C ALA A 10 15.27 -0.75 -30.29
N PRO A 11 15.85 0.43 -29.97
CA PRO A 11 15.78 1.01 -28.64
C PRO A 11 14.34 1.36 -28.22
N PHE A 12 13.50 1.85 -29.14
CA PHE A 12 12.08 2.10 -28.82
C PHE A 12 11.32 0.81 -28.48
N ARG A 13 11.61 -0.30 -29.17
CA ARG A 13 11.00 -1.59 -28.85
C ARG A 13 11.47 -2.10 -27.49
N VAL A 14 12.76 -2.01 -27.21
CA VAL A 14 13.33 -2.40 -25.92
C VAL A 14 12.74 -1.56 -24.79
N ALA A 15 12.64 -0.23 -24.96
CA ALA A 15 12.00 0.65 -23.98
C ALA A 15 10.54 0.25 -23.69
N LYS A 16 9.74 -0.06 -24.73
CA LYS A 16 8.37 -0.57 -24.57
C LYS A 16 8.33 -1.91 -23.82
N ILE A 17 9.22 -2.85 -24.15
CA ILE A 17 9.31 -4.16 -23.49
C ILE A 17 9.70 -4.01 -22.03
N THR A 18 10.71 -3.19 -21.74
CA THR A 18 11.18 -2.89 -20.39
C THR A 18 10.08 -2.24 -19.56
N LYS A 19 9.35 -1.25 -20.10
CA LYS A 19 8.20 -0.62 -19.43
C LYS A 19 7.11 -1.65 -19.09
N LYS A 20 6.77 -2.53 -20.04
CA LYS A 20 5.78 -3.61 -19.80
C LYS A 20 6.28 -4.61 -18.74
N ARG A 21 7.57 -4.95 -18.75
CA ARG A 21 8.18 -5.83 -17.75
C ARG A 21 8.16 -5.20 -16.36
N GLN A 22 8.52 -3.93 -16.23
CA GLN A 22 8.52 -3.21 -14.96
C GLN A 22 7.12 -3.09 -14.37
N THR A 23 6.13 -2.69 -15.17
CA THR A 23 4.72 -2.63 -14.73
C THR A 23 4.20 -3.99 -14.26
N LEU A 24 4.52 -5.09 -14.96
CA LEU A 24 4.15 -6.44 -14.53
C LEU A 24 4.86 -6.88 -13.24
N ARG A 25 6.16 -6.57 -13.08
CA ARG A 25 6.89 -6.84 -11.84
C ARG A 25 6.28 -6.07 -10.66
N PHE A 26 5.95 -4.81 -10.88
CA PHE A 26 5.32 -3.97 -9.88
C PHE A 26 3.92 -4.47 -9.50
N LYS A 27 3.10 -4.89 -10.48
CA LYS A 27 1.80 -5.50 -10.23
C LYS A 27 1.92 -6.76 -9.35
N ARG A 28 2.91 -7.62 -9.61
CA ARG A 28 3.17 -8.81 -8.78
C ARG A 28 3.56 -8.43 -7.35
N ALA A 29 4.42 -7.43 -7.19
CA ALA A 29 4.80 -6.93 -5.87
C ALA A 29 3.59 -6.36 -5.11
N MET A 30 2.68 -5.65 -5.80
CA MET A 30 1.44 -5.15 -5.20
C MET A 30 0.47 -6.27 -4.82
N VAL A 31 0.37 -7.34 -5.63
CA VAL A 31 -0.42 -8.53 -5.26
C VAL A 31 0.18 -9.22 -4.03
N ALA A 32 1.51 -9.35 -3.96
CA ALA A 32 2.19 -9.89 -2.80
C ALA A 32 1.97 -9.02 -1.55
N LEU A 33 2.02 -7.70 -1.70
CA LEU A 33 1.67 -6.74 -0.65
C LEU A 33 0.24 -6.93 -0.15
N LYS A 34 -0.72 -7.07 -1.06
CA LYS A 34 -2.11 -7.36 -0.68
C LYS A 34 -2.22 -8.65 0.15
N ILE A 35 -1.51 -9.70 -0.25
CA ILE A 35 -1.53 -10.99 0.45
C ILE A 35 -0.86 -10.85 1.83
N ALA A 36 0.31 -10.19 1.90
CA ALA A 36 1.02 -9.96 3.16
C ALA A 36 0.19 -9.13 4.14
N LEU A 37 -0.42 -8.03 3.68
CA LEU A 37 -1.33 -7.20 4.49
C LEU A 37 -2.59 -7.96 4.93
N ALA A 38 -3.05 -8.95 4.14
CA ALA A 38 -4.17 -9.80 4.54
C ALA A 38 -3.77 -10.85 5.59
N GLN A 39 -2.51 -11.28 5.60
CA GLN A 39 -1.98 -12.31 6.48
C GLN A 39 -1.54 -11.76 7.85
N GLU A 40 -0.95 -10.57 7.91
CA GLU A 40 -0.47 -9.91 9.15
C GLU A 40 -1.56 -9.15 9.92
N LYS A 41 -2.73 -9.77 10.08
CA LYS A 41 -3.99 -9.07 10.31
C LYS A 41 -4.12 -8.32 11.65
N GLN A 42 -3.45 -8.73 12.73
CA GLN A 42 -3.62 -8.11 14.04
C GLN A 42 -2.69 -6.89 14.20
N GLU A 43 -1.38 -7.07 14.01
CA GLU A 43 -0.38 -6.00 14.10
C GLU A 43 -0.61 -4.92 13.02
N THR A 44 -0.95 -5.33 11.79
CA THR A 44 -1.26 -4.37 10.71
C THR A 44 -2.50 -3.55 11.02
N LYS A 45 -3.51 -4.12 11.70
CA LYS A 45 -4.72 -3.35 12.08
C LYS A 45 -4.39 -2.28 13.11
N GLU A 46 -3.55 -2.59 14.09
CA GLU A 46 -3.09 -1.64 15.09
C GLU A 46 -2.26 -0.53 14.44
N MET A 47 -1.32 -0.91 13.57
CA MET A 47 -0.54 0.01 12.74
C MET A 47 -1.44 0.96 11.93
N LEU A 48 -2.40 0.42 11.17
CA LEU A 48 -3.36 1.21 10.38
C LEU A 48 -4.26 2.09 11.25
N HIS A 49 -4.65 1.60 12.44
CA HIS A 49 -5.42 2.37 13.42
C HIS A 49 -4.63 3.56 13.97
N ILE A 50 -3.32 3.42 14.21
CA ILE A 50 -2.44 4.54 14.58
C ILE A 50 -2.43 5.61 13.48
N TYR A 51 -2.31 5.21 12.22
CA TYR A 51 -2.38 6.17 11.11
C TYR A 51 -3.73 6.89 11.06
N ARG A 52 -4.83 6.17 11.34
CA ARG A 52 -6.17 6.77 11.44
C ARG A 52 -6.24 7.79 12.57
N ARG A 53 -5.83 7.42 13.79
CA ARG A 53 -5.78 8.33 14.95
C ARG A 53 -4.86 9.52 14.68
N TYR A 54 -3.78 9.33 13.93
CA TYR A 54 -2.88 10.41 13.53
C TYR A 54 -3.57 11.43 12.61
N THR A 55 -4.38 10.97 11.63
CA THR A 55 -5.18 11.90 10.81
C THR A 55 -6.22 12.69 11.61
N GLN A 56 -6.63 12.18 12.77
CA GLN A 56 -7.56 12.82 13.70
C GLN A 56 -6.84 13.66 14.77
N GLY A 57 -5.50 13.73 14.75
CA GLY A 57 -4.69 14.46 15.74
C GLY A 57 -4.59 13.76 17.11
N GLN A 58 -4.97 12.49 17.21
CA GLN A 58 -5.06 11.73 18.45
C GLN A 58 -3.91 10.74 18.66
N ALA A 59 -2.94 10.68 17.76
CA ALA A 59 -1.77 9.82 17.88
C ALA A 59 -0.51 10.62 18.19
N THR A 60 0.36 10.04 19.01
CA THR A 60 1.67 10.59 19.35
C THR A 60 2.67 10.34 18.22
N LYS A 61 3.76 11.13 18.20
CA LYS A 61 4.83 10.97 17.20
C LYS A 61 5.56 9.63 17.34
N GLU A 62 5.65 9.10 18.55
CA GLU A 62 6.29 7.81 18.84
C GLU A 62 5.45 6.64 18.32
N GLU A 63 4.14 6.63 18.58
CA GLU A 63 3.22 5.65 18.00
C GLU A 63 3.30 5.65 16.47
N LEU A 64 3.32 6.85 15.86
CA LEU A 64 3.47 6.99 14.42
C LEU A 64 4.81 6.43 13.92
N HIS A 65 5.92 6.70 14.62
CA HIS A 65 7.23 6.19 14.24
C HIS A 65 7.25 4.65 14.23
N THR A 66 6.73 4.02 15.27
CA THR A 66 6.63 2.55 15.36
C THR A 66 5.77 1.98 14.24
N ALA A 67 4.63 2.60 13.95
CA ALA A 67 3.76 2.18 12.84
C ALA A 67 4.44 2.34 11.46
N ASN A 68 5.33 3.31 11.29
CA ASN A 68 6.13 3.46 10.07
C ASN A 68 7.15 2.37 9.93
N GLU A 69 7.94 2.08 10.97
CA GLU A 69 8.96 1.04 10.91
C GLU A 69 8.35 -0.31 10.52
N GLN A 70 7.23 -0.68 11.15
CA GLN A 70 6.46 -1.88 10.80
C GLN A 70 6.04 -1.88 9.32
N PHE A 71 5.47 -0.77 8.83
CA PHE A 71 5.06 -0.66 7.43
C PHE A 71 6.25 -0.74 6.46
N LEU A 72 7.37 -0.12 6.80
CA LEU A 72 8.58 -0.13 5.98
C LEU A 72 9.18 -1.52 5.91
N ASP A 73 9.13 -2.30 6.99
CA ASP A 73 9.63 -3.67 7.00
C ASP A 73 8.79 -4.61 6.12
N ILE A 74 7.47 -4.46 6.12
CA ILE A 74 6.57 -5.13 5.16
C ILE A 74 6.97 -4.77 3.71
N LEU A 75 7.19 -3.49 3.43
CA LEU A 75 7.59 -3.02 2.09
C LEU A 75 8.98 -3.54 1.68
N LYS A 76 9.95 -3.54 2.60
CA LYS A 76 11.30 -4.10 2.37
C LYS A 76 11.23 -5.60 2.07
N GLY A 77 10.48 -6.36 2.86
CA GLY A 77 10.30 -7.81 2.69
C GLY A 77 9.70 -8.20 1.34
N LEU A 78 8.91 -7.31 0.74
CA LEU A 78 8.25 -7.52 -0.55
C LEU A 78 9.04 -6.99 -1.76
N GLY A 79 10.26 -6.49 -1.54
CA GLY A 79 11.10 -5.91 -2.60
C GLY A 79 10.60 -4.53 -3.08
N LEU A 80 9.74 -3.88 -2.30
CA LEU A 80 9.27 -2.51 -2.49
C LEU A 80 10.19 -1.50 -1.77
N GLY A 81 11.50 -1.80 -1.68
CA GLY A 81 12.49 -1.02 -0.92
C GLY A 81 12.66 0.43 -1.38
N VAL A 82 12.20 0.81 -2.57
CA VAL A 82 12.15 2.22 -3.02
C VAL A 82 11.27 3.06 -2.08
N PHE A 83 10.22 2.47 -1.50
CA PHE A 83 9.34 3.15 -0.56
C PHE A 83 9.91 3.21 0.85
N ALA A 84 10.90 2.37 1.19
CA ALA A 84 11.59 2.38 2.49
C ALA A 84 12.47 3.63 2.69
N VAL A 85 12.78 4.35 1.62
CA VAL A 85 13.61 5.57 1.65
C VAL A 85 12.75 6.84 1.86
N LEU A 86 11.41 6.75 1.84
CA LEU A 86 10.53 7.91 1.90
C LEU A 86 10.28 8.39 3.35
N PRO A 87 10.69 9.62 3.74
CA PRO A 87 10.54 10.12 5.10
C PRO A 87 9.16 10.74 5.44
N PHE A 88 8.08 10.40 4.72
CA PHE A 88 6.77 11.09 4.82
C PHE A 88 5.63 10.19 5.34
N ALA A 89 5.77 9.75 6.59
CA ALA A 89 4.87 8.87 7.35
C ALA A 89 3.33 8.99 7.11
N PRO A 90 2.69 10.15 6.94
CA PRO A 90 1.24 10.21 6.68
C PRO A 90 0.89 10.10 5.19
N VAL A 91 1.85 10.36 4.31
CA VAL A 91 1.67 10.40 2.84
C VAL A 91 2.00 9.04 2.21
N THR A 92 2.83 8.22 2.86
CA THR A 92 3.28 6.93 2.31
C THR A 92 2.12 5.98 2.06
N ILE A 93 1.14 5.87 2.98
CA ILE A 93 -0.04 5.02 2.78
C ILE A 93 -0.87 5.43 1.55
N PRO A 94 -1.37 6.69 1.44
CA PRO A 94 -2.16 7.08 0.28
C PRO A 94 -1.37 6.97 -1.03
N LEU A 95 -0.04 7.15 -0.99
CA LEU A 95 0.83 6.93 -2.14
C LEU A 95 0.85 5.45 -2.58
N VAL A 96 1.12 4.52 -1.65
CA VAL A 96 1.14 3.08 -1.94
C VAL A 96 -0.22 2.60 -2.44
N VAL A 97 -1.31 3.09 -1.84
CA VAL A 97 -2.68 2.80 -2.28
C VAL A 97 -2.93 3.26 -3.70
N LYS A 98 -2.59 4.52 -4.00
CA LYS A 98 -2.77 5.09 -5.34
C LYS A 98 -1.94 4.35 -6.39
N LEU A 99 -0.75 3.92 -6.03
CA LEU A 99 0.12 3.14 -6.92
C LEU A 99 -0.38 1.71 -7.12
N GLY A 100 -0.91 1.08 -6.07
CA GLY A 100 -1.63 -0.19 -6.17
C GLY A 100 -2.80 -0.09 -7.14
N GLN A 101 -3.67 0.91 -6.96
CA GLN A 101 -4.80 1.18 -7.84
C GLN A 101 -4.35 1.45 -9.28
N TRP A 102 -3.25 2.17 -9.49
CA TRP A 102 -2.69 2.43 -10.82
C TRP A 102 -2.31 1.14 -11.57
N VAL A 103 -1.88 0.10 -10.85
CA VAL A 103 -1.61 -1.23 -11.44
C VAL A 103 -2.76 -2.23 -11.30
N GLY A 104 -3.92 -1.75 -10.84
CA GLY A 104 -5.15 -2.52 -10.71
C GLY A 104 -5.14 -3.50 -9.53
N VAL A 105 -4.45 -3.16 -8.44
CA VAL A 105 -4.40 -3.95 -7.21
C VAL A 105 -4.88 -3.10 -6.04
N ASP A 106 -5.96 -3.55 -5.39
CA ASP A 106 -6.39 -2.98 -4.12
C ASP A 106 -5.57 -3.57 -2.97
N VAL A 107 -4.70 -2.75 -2.39
CA VAL A 107 -3.70 -3.16 -1.38
C VAL A 107 -4.21 -3.00 0.05
N LEU A 108 -5.25 -2.21 0.29
CA LEU A 108 -5.78 -2.03 1.65
C LEU A 108 -6.72 -3.18 2.02
N PRO A 109 -6.79 -3.52 3.33
CA PRO A 109 -7.83 -4.41 3.81
C PRO A 109 -9.21 -3.74 3.63
N SER A 110 -10.25 -4.54 3.42
CA SER A 110 -11.63 -4.07 3.20
C SER A 110 -12.16 -3.15 4.30
N SER A 111 -11.63 -3.29 5.52
CA SER A 111 -11.94 -2.45 6.68
C SER A 111 -11.43 -1.00 6.54
N PHE A 112 -10.47 -0.73 5.65
CA PHE A 112 -9.91 0.59 5.35
C PHE A 112 -10.44 1.11 4.00
N SER A 113 -11.75 1.24 3.89
CA SER A 113 -12.39 1.74 2.67
C SER A 113 -12.31 3.27 2.60
N ILE A 114 -11.31 3.82 1.91
CA ILE A 114 -11.13 5.29 1.73
C ILE A 114 -12.37 5.95 1.05
N ASN A 115 -13.14 5.18 0.26
CA ASN A 115 -14.33 5.66 -0.45
C ASN A 115 -15.63 5.63 0.37
N LYS A 116 -15.66 4.98 1.54
CA LYS A 116 -16.81 5.10 2.46
C LYS A 116 -16.66 6.39 3.26
N SER A 117 -17.77 7.05 3.55
CA SER A 117 -17.73 8.20 4.46
C SER A 117 -17.13 7.73 5.80
N ILE A 118 -16.22 8.53 6.39
CA ILE A 118 -15.51 8.14 7.64
C ILE A 118 -16.50 7.69 8.73
N LYS A 119 -17.70 8.30 8.76
CA LYS A 119 -18.83 7.95 9.64
C LYS A 119 -19.35 6.52 9.46
N GLU A 120 -19.45 6.01 8.24
CA GLU A 120 -19.96 4.65 7.97
C GLU A 120 -18.96 3.57 8.40
N ILE A 121 -17.68 3.90 8.38
CA ILE A 121 -16.59 2.99 8.78
C ILE A 121 -16.52 2.92 10.30
N ASP A 122 -16.61 4.05 11.01
CA ASP A 122 -16.72 4.08 12.48
C ASP A 122 -17.87 3.22 12.98
N GLN A 123 -19.04 3.36 12.35
CA GLN A 123 -20.20 2.55 12.69
C GLN A 123 -20.00 1.05 12.41
N GLN A 124 -19.20 0.66 11.43
CA GLN A 124 -18.90 -0.75 11.13
C GLN A 124 -17.87 -1.32 12.10
N VAL A 125 -16.84 -0.55 12.45
CA VAL A 125 -15.81 -0.96 13.42
C VAL A 125 -16.43 -1.10 14.81
N GLU A 126 -17.24 -0.13 15.27
CA GLU A 126 -17.96 -0.23 16.54
C GLU A 126 -18.94 -1.41 16.58
N LYS A 127 -19.58 -1.74 15.44
CA LYS A 127 -20.46 -2.91 15.34
C LYS A 127 -19.67 -4.22 15.40
N GLU A 128 -18.55 -4.32 14.68
CA GLU A 128 -17.67 -5.50 14.73
C GLU A 128 -17.03 -5.69 16.11
N GLU A 129 -16.70 -4.61 16.82
CA GLU A 129 -16.18 -4.66 18.19
C GLU A 129 -17.25 -5.10 19.19
N LYS A 130 -18.48 -4.59 19.05
CA LYS A 130 -19.63 -5.02 19.87
C LYS A 130 -20.04 -6.47 19.61
N GLU A 131 -19.96 -6.93 18.36
CA GLU A 131 -20.25 -8.33 18.01
C GLU A 131 -19.18 -9.31 18.51
N LYS A 132 -17.94 -8.86 18.67
CA LYS A 132 -16.87 -9.65 19.29
C LYS A 132 -17.03 -9.73 20.81
N GLN A 133 -17.35 -8.61 21.46
CA GLN A 133 -17.60 -8.57 22.91
C GLN A 133 -18.83 -9.37 23.35
N ASN A 134 -19.79 -9.63 22.45
CA ASN A 134 -20.98 -10.45 22.73
C ASN A 134 -20.80 -11.95 22.40
N LYS A 135 -19.65 -12.36 21.85
CA LYS A 135 -19.35 -13.75 21.49
C LYS A 135 -18.36 -14.44 22.44
N ASP A 136 -17.79 -13.70 23.38
CA ASP A 136 -17.05 -14.20 24.54
C ASP A 136 -17.97 -14.16 25.78
#